data_AF-C9SYP4-F1
#
_entry.id   AF-C9SYP4-F1
#
_cell.length_a   1.000
_cell.length_b   1.000
_cell.length_c   1.000
_cell.angle_alpha   90.00
_cell.angle_beta   90.00
_cell.angle_gamma   90.00
#
_symmetry.space_group_name_H-M   'P 1'
#
loop_
_entity.id
_entity.type
_entity.pdbx_description
1 polymer ?
#
loop_
_entity_poly.entity_id
_entity_poly.type
_entity_poly.pdbx_seq_one_letter_code
_entity_poly.pdbx_strand_id
1 'polypeptide(L)'
;MATTLTKATVVQAPDRPASTGTNKSIFLAGTTHKDAGDWRATLCNAIEHHPVTIFNPLRLDWDWSNDMSDSRFSEQVTWELDMQEAADLVVVLFHHSTAAPISLLEFGLAARSGKVIAACLESESKRYENKGNVQAVCARFQIQLLETQEDLHAAVVEFLAE
;
A
#
# COMPACT_ATOMS: atom_id res chain seq x y z
N MET A 1 14.39 -33.39 1.77
CA MET A 1 13.04 -32.84 1.93
C MET A 1 13.00 -31.54 1.14
N ALA A 2 12.11 -31.42 0.15
CA ALA A 2 11.94 -30.16 -0.57
C ALA A 2 11.30 -29.17 0.39
N THR A 3 12.05 -28.16 0.84
CA THR A 3 11.49 -27.00 1.52
C THR A 3 10.49 -26.40 0.55
N THR A 4 9.20 -26.46 0.87
CA THR A 4 8.18 -25.74 0.13
C THR A 4 8.56 -24.28 0.26
N LEU A 5 9.05 -23.66 -0.82
CA LEU A 5 9.28 -22.22 -0.87
C LEU A 5 7.93 -21.57 -0.65
N THR A 6 7.69 -21.08 0.56
CA THR A 6 6.50 -20.28 0.86
C THR A 6 6.66 -18.97 0.11
N LYS A 7 5.88 -18.83 -0.97
CA LYS A 7 5.85 -17.64 -1.82
C LYS A 7 4.88 -16.60 -1.26
N ALA A 8 4.97 -15.38 -1.79
CA ALA A 8 4.02 -14.34 -1.49
C ALA A 8 2.61 -14.77 -1.91
N THR A 9 1.61 -14.40 -1.10
CA THR A 9 0.19 -14.56 -1.42
C THR A 9 -0.42 -13.19 -1.59
N VAL A 10 -0.91 -12.87 -2.79
CA VAL A 10 -1.64 -11.63 -3.06
C VAL A 10 -3.12 -11.87 -2.83
N VAL A 11 -3.71 -11.11 -1.91
CA VAL A 11 -5.14 -11.06 -1.65
C VAL A 11 -5.67 -9.77 -2.26
N GLN A 12 -6.41 -9.92 -3.36
CA GLN A 12 -6.93 -8.82 -4.15
C GLN A 12 -8.34 -8.46 -3.67
N ALA A 13 -8.63 -7.17 -3.47
CA ALA A 13 -9.99 -6.74 -3.13
C ALA A 13 -11.01 -7.23 -4.19
N PRO A 14 -12.19 -7.75 -3.78
CA PRO A 14 -12.72 -7.83 -2.42
C PRO A 14 -12.43 -9.16 -1.68
N ASP A 15 -11.61 -10.05 -2.23
CA ASP A 15 -11.32 -11.34 -1.60
C ASP A 15 -10.66 -11.14 -0.23
N ARG A 16 -10.96 -12.03 0.72
CA ARG A 16 -10.41 -11.98 2.08
C ARG A 16 -9.46 -13.15 2.34
N PRO A 17 -8.44 -12.98 3.19
CA PRO A 17 -7.52 -14.07 3.52
C PRO A 17 -8.30 -15.21 4.19
N ALA A 18 -8.05 -16.45 3.76
CA ALA A 18 -8.74 -17.64 4.29
C ALA A 18 -8.45 -17.91 5.77
N SER A 19 -7.34 -17.38 6.30
CA SER A 19 -6.99 -17.36 7.72
C SER A 19 -5.97 -16.25 7.99
N THR A 20 -5.88 -15.77 9.23
CA THR A 20 -4.72 -14.98 9.69
C THR A 20 -3.51 -15.90 9.71
N GLY A 21 -2.79 -15.97 8.60
CA GLY A 21 -1.55 -16.75 8.52
C GLY A 21 -0.52 -16.27 9.55
N THR A 22 0.49 -17.08 9.83
CA THR A 22 1.64 -16.67 10.67
C THR A 22 2.63 -15.76 9.95
N ASN A 23 2.42 -15.53 8.65
CA ASN A 23 3.29 -14.74 7.80
C ASN A 23 3.04 -13.24 8.00
N LYS A 24 4.09 -12.43 7.87
CA LYS A 24 3.95 -10.98 7.80
C LYS A 24 2.99 -10.57 6.69
N SER A 25 2.33 -9.45 6.89
CA SER A 25 1.33 -8.92 5.97
C SER A 25 1.56 -7.45 5.61
N ILE A 26 1.27 -7.10 4.36
CA ILE A 26 1.51 -5.75 3.82
C ILE A 26 0.24 -5.25 3.11
N PHE A 27 -0.22 -4.05 3.45
CA PHE A 27 -1.28 -3.34 2.71
C PHE A 27 -0.69 -2.31 1.73
N LEU A 28 -1.17 -2.33 0.48
CA LEU A 28 -0.67 -1.46 -0.61
C LEU A 28 -1.59 -0.26 -0.88
N ALA A 29 -1.57 0.72 0.02
CA ALA A 29 -2.24 2.00 -0.14
C ALA A 29 -1.53 2.89 -1.19
N GLY A 30 -2.26 3.86 -1.75
CA GLY A 30 -1.64 4.86 -2.61
C GLY A 30 -2.16 4.90 -4.05
N THR A 31 -1.46 5.65 -4.87
CA THR A 31 -1.85 6.07 -6.22
C THR A 31 -2.31 4.89 -7.09
N THR A 32 -3.45 5.07 -7.77
CA THR A 32 -4.01 4.14 -8.77
C THR A 32 -3.96 4.70 -10.20
N HIS A 33 -3.53 5.95 -10.35
CA HIS A 33 -3.47 6.62 -11.65
C HIS A 33 -2.44 5.95 -12.57
N LYS A 34 -2.81 5.65 -13.81
CA LYS A 34 -1.99 4.92 -14.80
C LYS A 34 -0.58 5.50 -15.01
N ASP A 35 -0.45 6.83 -14.92
CA ASP A 35 0.82 7.55 -15.11
C ASP A 35 1.84 7.27 -13.99
N ALA A 36 1.42 6.66 -12.87
CA ALA A 36 2.32 6.18 -11.83
C ALA A 36 2.92 4.79 -12.14
N GLY A 37 2.59 4.22 -13.31
CA GLY A 37 2.95 2.84 -13.66
C GLY A 37 2.26 1.81 -12.75
N ASP A 38 2.60 0.55 -12.95
CA ASP A 38 2.14 -0.55 -12.10
C ASP A 38 3.16 -0.82 -10.98
N TRP A 39 3.27 0.15 -10.06
CA TRP A 39 4.18 0.06 -8.92
C TRP A 39 3.80 -1.09 -7.98
N ARG A 40 2.50 -1.43 -7.89
CA ARG A 40 2.01 -2.55 -7.07
C ARG A 40 2.51 -3.87 -7.64
N ALA A 41 2.29 -4.13 -8.93
CA ALA A 41 2.82 -5.34 -9.55
C ALA A 41 4.34 -5.41 -9.45
N THR A 42 5.03 -4.28 -9.62
CA THR A 42 6.49 -4.25 -9.51
C THR A 42 6.95 -4.62 -8.09
N LEU A 43 6.34 -4.06 -7.05
CA LEU A 43 6.65 -4.40 -5.66
C LEU A 43 6.30 -5.85 -5.35
N CYS A 44 5.11 -6.31 -5.75
CA CYS A 44 4.67 -7.70 -5.57
C CYS A 44 5.65 -8.70 -6.21
N ASN A 45 6.10 -8.44 -7.43
CA ASN A 45 7.07 -9.28 -8.13
C ASN A 45 8.42 -9.28 -7.41
N ALA A 46 8.86 -8.13 -6.91
CA ALA A 46 10.15 -8.02 -6.22
C ALA A 46 10.19 -8.85 -4.91
N ILE A 47 9.05 -9.01 -4.24
CA ILE A 47 8.95 -9.76 -2.99
C ILE A 47 8.26 -11.13 -3.14
N GLU A 48 8.05 -11.62 -4.37
CA GLU A 48 7.26 -12.84 -4.63
C GLU A 48 7.83 -14.11 -3.97
N HIS A 49 9.13 -14.09 -3.67
CA HIS A 49 9.86 -15.20 -3.04
C HIS A 49 9.79 -15.18 -1.50
N HIS A 50 9.19 -14.15 -0.89
CA HIS A 50 9.06 -14.05 0.56
C HIS A 50 7.77 -14.70 1.06
N PRO A 51 7.77 -15.28 2.28
CA PRO A 51 6.57 -15.77 2.94
C PRO A 51 5.72 -14.59 3.48
N VAL A 52 5.05 -13.85 2.59
CA VAL A 52 4.28 -12.64 2.92
C VAL A 52 2.86 -12.69 2.36
N THR A 53 1.90 -12.10 3.09
CA THR A 53 0.54 -11.84 2.57
C THR A 53 0.45 -10.38 2.13
N ILE A 54 0.03 -10.12 0.89
CA ILE A 54 -0.06 -8.78 0.32
C ILE A 54 -1.53 -8.46 0.07
N PHE A 55 -2.05 -7.46 0.76
CA PHE A 55 -3.38 -6.91 0.53
C PHE A 55 -3.32 -5.83 -0.55
N ASN A 56 -3.84 -6.14 -1.73
CA ASN A 56 -3.89 -5.23 -2.86
C ASN A 56 -5.31 -4.66 -3.03
N PRO A 57 -5.53 -3.34 -2.82
CA PRO A 57 -6.86 -2.74 -2.96
C PRO A 57 -7.26 -2.45 -4.41
N LEU A 58 -6.34 -2.52 -5.39
CA LEU A 58 -6.59 -2.02 -6.75
C LEU A 58 -7.66 -2.82 -7.51
N ARG A 59 -8.86 -2.26 -7.67
CA ARG A 59 -9.91 -2.80 -8.54
C ARG A 59 -9.93 -2.13 -9.91
N LEU A 60 -9.92 -2.94 -10.96
CA LEU A 60 -9.97 -2.47 -12.36
C LEU A 60 -11.38 -2.36 -12.91
N ASP A 61 -12.37 -2.91 -12.20
CA ASP A 61 -13.78 -2.95 -12.56
C ASP A 61 -14.58 -1.77 -11.95
N TRP A 62 -14.00 -0.56 -11.98
CA TRP A 62 -14.58 0.63 -11.34
C TRP A 62 -15.66 1.30 -12.22
N ASP A 63 -16.91 0.85 -12.11
CA ASP A 63 -18.09 1.43 -12.83
C ASP A 63 -19.23 1.91 -11.91
N TRP A 64 -19.04 1.76 -10.61
CA TRP A 64 -19.92 2.14 -9.49
C TRP A 64 -19.85 3.60 -9.05
N SER A 65 -20.83 3.99 -8.23
CA SER A 65 -20.88 5.27 -7.52
C SER A 65 -19.98 5.25 -6.28
N ASN A 66 -19.29 6.37 -6.02
CA ASN A 66 -18.52 6.57 -4.78
C ASN A 66 -19.43 7.01 -3.62
N ASP A 67 -20.48 6.22 -3.35
CA ASP A 67 -21.47 6.47 -2.32
C ASP A 67 -21.68 5.20 -1.49
N MET A 68 -21.77 5.34 -0.16
CA MET A 68 -21.92 4.21 0.76
C MET A 68 -23.22 3.41 0.55
N SER A 69 -24.20 3.95 -0.17
CA SER A 69 -25.40 3.20 -0.58
C SER A 69 -25.17 2.23 -1.74
N ASP A 70 -24.10 2.38 -2.53
CA ASP A 70 -23.66 1.35 -3.47
C ASP A 70 -22.95 0.24 -2.69
N SER A 71 -23.56 -0.95 -2.63
CA SER A 71 -23.08 -2.06 -1.82
C SER A 71 -21.67 -2.48 -2.17
N ARG A 72 -21.32 -2.36 -3.46
CA ARG A 72 -20.00 -2.68 -3.94
C ARG A 72 -19.03 -1.61 -3.36
N PHE A 73 -19.32 -0.31 -3.46
CA PHE A 73 -18.40 0.73 -2.98
C PHE A 73 -18.20 0.63 -1.47
N SER A 74 -19.29 0.37 -0.74
CA SER A 74 -19.23 0.08 0.68
C SER A 74 -18.36 -1.14 1.01
N GLU A 75 -18.43 -2.21 0.20
CA GLU A 75 -17.56 -3.39 0.35
C GLU A 75 -16.09 -3.04 0.15
N GLN A 76 -15.76 -2.26 -0.88
CA GLN A 76 -14.39 -1.81 -1.13
C GLN A 76 -13.83 -0.99 0.03
N VAL A 77 -14.55 0.04 0.45
CA VAL A 77 -14.08 0.93 1.53
C VAL A 77 -13.95 0.16 2.84
N THR A 78 -14.90 -0.73 3.14
CA THR A 78 -14.81 -1.59 4.34
C THR A 78 -13.62 -2.54 4.25
N TRP A 79 -13.38 -3.13 3.07
CA TRP A 79 -12.24 -4.01 2.84
C TRP A 79 -10.91 -3.26 3.01
N GLU A 80 -10.78 -2.05 2.46
CA GLU A 80 -9.57 -1.21 2.57
C GLU A 80 -9.28 -0.89 4.04
N LEU A 81 -10.29 -0.46 4.79
CA LEU A 81 -10.16 -0.17 6.23
C LEU A 81 -9.75 -1.40 7.03
N ASP A 82 -10.44 -2.54 6.83
CA ASP A 82 -10.17 -3.78 7.55
C ASP A 82 -8.75 -4.31 7.26
N MET A 83 -8.34 -4.35 5.98
CA MET A 83 -7.04 -4.90 5.58
C MET A 83 -5.90 -3.95 5.95
N GLN A 84 -6.11 -2.64 5.89
CA GLN A 84 -5.15 -1.66 6.39
C GLN A 84 -4.95 -1.81 7.91
N GLU A 85 -6.02 -2.02 8.68
CA GLU A 85 -5.93 -2.22 10.13
C GLU A 85 -5.24 -3.56 10.47
N ALA A 86 -5.55 -4.62 9.73
CA ALA A 86 -4.99 -5.95 9.96
C ALA A 86 -3.52 -6.12 9.54
N ALA A 87 -3.03 -5.34 8.58
CA ALA A 87 -1.68 -5.51 8.04
C ALA A 87 -0.57 -5.21 9.07
N ASP A 88 0.55 -5.93 9.00
CA ASP A 88 1.74 -5.67 9.81
C ASP A 88 2.56 -4.49 9.30
N LEU A 89 2.43 -4.17 8.00
CA LEU A 89 3.00 -3.00 7.34
C LEU A 89 1.96 -2.36 6.41
N VAL A 90 1.89 -1.04 6.40
CA VAL A 90 1.13 -0.22 5.46
C VAL A 90 2.12 0.55 4.60
N VAL A 91 2.16 0.24 3.31
CA VAL A 91 2.89 1.01 2.31
C VAL A 91 1.95 2.02 1.71
N VAL A 92 2.30 3.31 1.76
CA VAL A 92 1.55 4.38 1.08
C VAL A 92 2.41 5.03 0.02
N LEU A 93 2.04 4.86 -1.26
CA LEU A 93 2.73 5.49 -2.38
C LEU A 93 1.97 6.67 -2.96
N PHE A 94 2.59 7.84 -2.90
CA PHE A 94 2.15 9.07 -3.54
C PHE A 94 2.94 9.30 -4.83
N HIS A 95 2.25 9.76 -5.87
CA HIS A 95 2.85 10.08 -7.16
C HIS A 95 2.32 11.41 -7.68
N HIS A 96 3.16 12.17 -8.38
CA HIS A 96 2.82 13.52 -8.87
C HIS A 96 1.66 13.56 -9.89
N SER A 97 1.14 12.41 -10.34
CA SER A 97 0.07 12.33 -11.35
C SER A 97 -1.33 12.51 -10.77
N THR A 98 -1.45 12.58 -9.45
CA THR A 98 -2.73 12.72 -8.74
C THR A 98 -2.54 13.45 -7.43
N ALA A 99 -3.60 14.10 -6.94
CA ALA A 99 -3.67 14.61 -5.57
C ALA A 99 -3.71 13.50 -4.52
N ALA A 100 -4.16 12.29 -4.92
CA ALA A 100 -4.34 11.11 -4.08
C ALA A 100 -5.08 11.40 -2.74
N PRO A 101 -6.25 12.06 -2.75
CA PRO A 101 -6.93 12.50 -1.53
C PRO A 101 -7.34 11.33 -0.62
N ILE A 102 -7.78 10.21 -1.19
CA ILE A 102 -8.11 9.01 -0.41
C ILE A 102 -6.86 8.41 0.23
N SER A 103 -5.73 8.36 -0.48
CA SER A 103 -4.47 7.87 0.10
C SER A 103 -3.91 8.78 1.19
N LEU A 104 -4.17 10.09 1.14
CA LEU A 104 -3.86 10.98 2.26
C LEU A 104 -4.72 10.68 3.50
N LEU A 105 -5.99 10.30 3.31
CA LEU A 105 -6.87 9.86 4.38
C LEU A 105 -6.38 8.54 5.00
N GLU A 106 -6.11 7.53 4.16
CA GLU A 106 -5.54 6.24 4.55
C GLU A 106 -4.23 6.42 5.34
N PHE A 107 -3.32 7.25 4.81
CA PHE A 107 -2.08 7.62 5.48
C PHE A 107 -2.32 8.26 6.85
N GLY A 108 -3.26 9.20 6.94
CA GLY A 108 -3.63 9.84 8.21
C GLY A 108 -4.16 8.85 9.25
N LEU A 109 -4.98 7.88 8.82
CA LEU A 109 -5.49 6.80 9.67
C LEU A 109 -4.37 5.88 10.16
N ALA A 110 -3.39 5.56 9.30
CA ALA A 110 -2.29 4.66 9.63
C ALA A 110 -1.12 5.36 10.36
N ALA A 111 -0.94 6.68 10.24
CA ALA A 111 0.30 7.37 10.62
C ALA A 111 0.79 7.13 12.06
N ARG A 112 -0.14 6.92 13.00
CA ARG A 112 0.18 6.72 14.42
C ARG A 112 0.42 5.27 14.82
N SER A 113 0.25 4.34 13.90
CA SER A 113 0.29 2.90 14.18
C SER A 113 1.72 2.35 14.36
N GLY A 114 2.74 3.08 13.91
CA GLY A 114 4.14 2.61 13.90
C GLY A 114 4.45 1.60 12.80
N LYS A 115 3.49 1.28 11.92
CA LYS A 115 3.62 0.30 10.84
C LYS A 115 3.53 0.91 9.44
N VAL A 116 4.02 2.14 9.25
CA VAL A 116 3.89 2.84 7.95
C VAL A 116 5.24 3.03 7.30
N ILE A 117 5.31 2.76 5.99
CA ILE A 117 6.34 3.30 5.09
C ILE A 117 5.62 4.17 4.06
N ALA A 118 6.07 5.41 3.91
CA ALA A 118 5.56 6.32 2.90
C ALA A 118 6.58 6.49 1.77
N ALA A 119 6.10 6.61 0.54
CA ALA A 119 6.92 6.95 -0.62
C ALA A 119 6.27 8.09 -1.41
N CYS A 120 7.06 9.09 -1.80
CA CYS A 120 6.65 10.14 -2.73
C CYS A 120 7.50 10.04 -3.99
N LEU A 121 6.98 9.36 -5.01
CA LEU A 121 7.66 9.18 -6.29
C LEU A 121 7.48 10.44 -7.15
N GLU A 122 8.59 11.12 -7.39
CA GLU A 122 8.68 12.37 -8.13
C GLU A 122 9.66 12.21 -9.31
N SER A 123 9.51 13.04 -10.34
CA SER A 123 10.49 13.12 -11.44
C SER A 123 11.31 14.39 -11.31
N GLU A 124 12.33 14.63 -12.12
CA GLU A 124 13.11 15.89 -12.04
C GLU A 124 12.23 17.14 -12.17
N SER A 125 11.17 17.07 -12.99
CA SER A 125 10.30 18.21 -13.34
C SER A 125 8.90 18.19 -12.72
N LYS A 126 8.50 17.11 -12.04
CA LYS A 126 7.16 16.98 -11.46
C LYS A 126 7.25 16.61 -9.98
N ARG A 127 6.43 17.26 -9.17
CA ARG A 127 6.37 17.08 -7.71
C ARG A 127 4.96 16.67 -7.29
N TYR A 128 4.86 15.88 -6.24
CA TYR A 128 3.59 15.58 -5.61
C TYR A 128 3.14 16.81 -4.82
N GLU A 129 1.99 17.38 -5.19
CA GLU A 129 1.50 18.66 -4.67
C GLU A 129 1.38 18.70 -3.14
N ASN A 130 1.05 17.57 -2.50
CA ASN A 130 0.84 17.48 -1.06
C ASN A 130 2.07 16.92 -0.31
N LYS A 131 3.24 16.83 -0.95
CA LYS A 131 4.48 16.30 -0.34
C LYS A 131 4.85 16.99 0.97
N GLY A 132 4.64 18.31 1.08
CA GLY A 132 4.89 19.05 2.32
C GLY A 132 4.04 18.56 3.50
N ASN A 133 2.77 18.21 3.26
CA ASN A 133 1.91 17.63 4.30
C ASN A 133 2.38 16.23 4.71
N VAL A 134 2.76 15.40 3.73
CA VAL A 134 3.33 14.07 3.99
C VAL A 134 4.61 14.17 4.82
N GLN A 135 5.53 15.06 4.44
CA GLN A 135 6.77 15.33 5.18
C GLN A 135 6.51 15.74 6.63
N ALA A 136 5.55 16.64 6.88
CA ALA A 136 5.22 17.09 8.22
C ALA A 136 4.73 15.95 9.11
N VAL A 137 3.84 15.09 8.59
CA VAL A 137 3.33 13.91 9.30
C VAL A 137 4.43 12.87 9.53
N CYS A 138 5.24 12.60 8.50
CA CYS A 138 6.35 11.66 8.62
C CYS A 138 7.36 12.09 9.67
N ALA A 139 7.79 13.36 9.67
CA ALA A 139 8.67 13.91 10.70
C ALA A 139 8.03 13.83 12.10
N ARG A 140 6.73 14.10 12.21
CA ARG A 140 6.02 14.11 13.50
C ARG A 140 5.86 12.73 14.13
N PHE A 141 5.71 11.69 13.32
CA PHE A 141 5.47 10.32 13.77
C PHE A 141 6.62 9.35 13.47
N GLN A 142 7.76 9.87 13.02
CA GLN A 142 8.97 9.09 12.70
C GLN A 142 8.72 8.01 11.63
N ILE A 143 7.92 8.36 10.62
CA ILE A 143 7.63 7.49 9.47
C ILE A 143 8.73 7.69 8.44
N GLN A 144 9.26 6.58 7.91
CA GLN A 144 10.19 6.61 6.79
C GLN A 144 9.50 7.18 5.55
N LEU A 145 10.06 8.23 4.96
CA LEU A 145 9.60 8.82 3.70
C LEU A 145 10.66 8.61 2.62
N LEU A 146 10.30 7.84 1.61
CA LEU A 146 11.16 7.42 0.51
C LEU A 146 10.85 8.20 -0.77
N GLU A 147 11.83 8.32 -1.65
CA GLU A 147 11.71 9.13 -2.88
C GLU A 147 11.85 8.30 -4.16
N THR A 148 12.31 7.05 -4.05
CA THR A 148 12.53 6.15 -5.19
C THR A 148 11.82 4.82 -4.99
N GLN A 149 11.60 4.12 -6.09
CA GLN A 149 11.00 2.79 -6.08
C GLN A 149 11.99 1.74 -5.55
N GLU A 150 13.28 1.94 -5.79
CA GLU A 150 14.37 1.11 -5.29
C GLU A 150 14.47 1.17 -3.77
N ASP A 151 14.39 2.38 -3.18
CA ASP A 151 14.40 2.54 -1.72
C ASP A 151 13.15 1.90 -1.09
N LEU A 152 11.99 2.07 -1.74
CA LEU A 152 10.75 1.43 -1.28
C LEU A 152 10.88 -0.09 -1.24
N HIS A 153 11.42 -0.68 -2.30
CA HIS A 153 11.67 -2.12 -2.34
C HIS A 153 12.64 -2.56 -1.22
N ALA A 154 13.76 -1.85 -1.05
CA ALA A 154 14.75 -2.18 -0.02
C ALA A 154 14.15 -2.14 1.40
N ALA A 155 13.37 -1.10 1.71
CA ALA A 155 12.73 -0.95 3.01
C ALA A 155 11.67 -2.04 3.29
N VAL A 156 10.92 -2.45 2.27
CA VAL A 156 9.97 -3.58 2.40
C VAL A 156 10.72 -4.90 2.63
N VAL A 157 11.83 -5.14 1.94
CA VAL A 157 12.65 -6.34 2.14
C VAL A 157 13.27 -6.36 3.54
N GLU A 158 13.75 -5.23 4.03
CA GLU A 158 14.25 -5.08 5.41
C GLU A 158 13.15 -5.44 6.43
N PHE A 159 11.95 -4.87 6.28
CA PHE A 159 10.80 -5.22 7.10
C PHE A 159 10.49 -6.72 7.06
N LEU A 160 10.64 -7.39 5.92
CA LEU A 160 10.37 -8.82 5.80
C LEU A 160 11.45 -9.73 6.42
N ALA A 161 12.65 -9.19 6.68
CA ALA A 161 13.77 -9.93 7.24
C ALA A 161 13.81 -9.93 8.78
N GLU A 162 13.14 -8.98 9.43
CA GLU A 162 12.97 -8.91 10.89
C GLU A 162 12.15 -10.07 11.46
#